data_AF-A0A165WU21-F1
#
_entry.id   AF-A0A165WU21-F1
#
_cell.length_a   1.000
_cell.length_b   1.000
_cell.length_c   1.000
_cell.angle_alpha   90.00
_cell.angle_beta   90.00
_cell.angle_gamma   90.00
#
_symmetry.space_group_name_H-M   'P 1'
#
loop_
_entity.id
_entity.type
_entity.pdbx_description
1 polymer ?
#
loop_
_entity_poly.entity_id
_entity_poly.type
_entity_poly.pdbx_seq_one_letter_code
_entity_poly.pdbx_strand_id
1 'polypeptide(L)'
;AAEELEEKLEISQRWKPGTKEWEEGAELHREEEYLEALDRLESLVVSRIFELARQGQAGTGYKLRQHISKALTTRQQAIKAALEHYNDLASEFKPTRPTFDAQEIMECAYMGEFDILRLSRRGILNKPWTKPAV
;
A
#
# COMPACT_ATOMS: atom_id res chain seq x y z
N ALA A 1 -9.11 32.61 -7.23
CA ALA A 1 -8.36 31.40 -7.61
C ALA A 1 -9.28 30.20 -7.89
N ALA A 2 -9.91 29.55 -6.90
CA ALA A 2 -10.80 28.42 -7.15
C ALA A 2 -12.07 28.83 -7.93
N GLU A 3 -12.73 29.91 -7.51
CA GLU A 3 -13.96 30.41 -8.18
C GLU A 3 -13.70 30.87 -9.61
N GLU A 4 -12.56 31.52 -9.87
CA GLU A 4 -12.15 31.92 -11.23
C GLU A 4 -11.88 30.73 -12.15
N LEU A 5 -11.43 29.60 -11.62
CA LEU A 5 -11.24 28.36 -12.41
C LEU A 5 -12.58 27.68 -12.66
N GLU A 6 -13.48 27.68 -11.69
CA GLU A 6 -14.84 27.17 -11.86
C GLU A 6 -15.61 27.94 -12.93
N GLU A 7 -15.48 29.27 -12.96
CA GLU A 7 -16.04 30.12 -14.01
C GLU A 7 -15.47 29.79 -15.40
N LYS A 8 -14.14 29.63 -15.51
CA LYS A 8 -13.46 29.26 -16.77
C LYS A 8 -13.81 27.85 -17.27
N LEU A 9 -14.13 26.94 -16.36
CA LEU A 9 -14.48 25.55 -16.67
C LEU A 9 -15.99 25.34 -16.78
N GLU A 10 -16.79 26.41 -16.70
CA GLU A 10 -18.26 26.40 -16.78
C GLU A 10 -18.92 25.46 -15.76
N ILE A 11 -18.29 25.29 -14.59
CA ILE A 11 -18.79 24.40 -13.54
C ILE A 11 -19.99 25.07 -12.85
N SER A 12 -21.19 24.68 -13.26
CA SER A 12 -22.43 25.32 -12.82
C SER A 12 -22.84 24.92 -11.40
N GLN A 13 -22.44 23.73 -10.94
CA GLN A 13 -22.80 23.19 -9.62
C GLN A 13 -21.61 22.47 -8.99
N ARG A 14 -21.19 22.94 -7.81
CA ARG A 14 -20.18 22.24 -6.99
C ARG A 14 -20.75 20.93 -6.46
N TRP A 15 -19.93 19.89 -6.39
CA TRP A 15 -20.26 18.63 -5.73
C TRP A 15 -20.50 18.87 -4.24
N LYS A 16 -21.57 18.28 -3.71
CA LYS A 16 -21.97 18.41 -2.30
C LYS A 16 -22.21 17.02 -1.71
N PRO A 17 -22.06 16.83 -0.40
CA PRO A 17 -22.48 15.58 0.25
C PRO A 17 -23.89 15.17 -0.17
N GLY A 18 -24.03 13.94 -0.67
CA GLY A 18 -25.29 13.38 -1.19
C GLY A 18 -25.56 13.61 -2.68
N THR A 19 -24.69 14.35 -3.39
CA THR A 19 -24.68 14.32 -4.87
C THR A 19 -23.96 13.07 -5.34
N LYS A 20 -24.40 12.52 -6.47
CA LYS A 20 -23.82 11.30 -7.04
C LYS A 20 -22.32 11.44 -7.25
N GLU A 21 -21.88 12.58 -7.79
CA GLU A 21 -20.48 12.85 -8.08
C GLU A 21 -19.62 12.93 -6.80
N TRP A 22 -20.19 13.44 -5.71
CA TRP A 22 -19.52 13.43 -4.41
C TRP A 22 -19.37 12.01 -3.84
N GLU A 23 -20.42 11.20 -3.95
CA GLU A 23 -20.40 9.81 -3.48
C GLU A 23 -19.40 8.96 -4.28
N GLU A 24 -19.38 9.11 -5.61
CA GLU A 24 -18.40 8.48 -6.49
C GLU A 24 -16.97 8.93 -6.16
N GLY A 25 -16.76 10.23 -5.93
CA GLY A 25 -15.46 10.77 -5.49
C GLY A 25 -15.02 10.21 -4.13
N ALA A 26 -15.96 10.07 -3.18
CA ALA A 26 -15.68 9.49 -1.88
C ALA A 26 -15.35 7.99 -1.98
N GLU A 27 -15.98 7.25 -2.89
CA GLU A 27 -15.61 5.86 -3.20
C GLU A 27 -14.20 5.74 -3.77
N LEU A 28 -13.85 6.60 -4.74
CA LEU A 28 -12.50 6.65 -5.30
C LEU A 28 -11.45 6.98 -4.25
N HIS A 29 -11.75 7.90 -3.33
CA HIS A 29 -10.84 8.25 -2.26
C HIS A 29 -10.62 7.08 -1.29
N ARG A 30 -11.68 6.36 -0.90
CA ARG A 30 -11.55 5.15 -0.07
C ARG A 30 -10.72 4.06 -0.76
N GLU A 31 -10.93 3.88 -2.07
CA GLU A 31 -10.12 2.96 -2.87
C GLU A 31 -8.64 3.34 -2.85
N GLU A 32 -8.34 4.63 -3.02
CA GLU A 32 -6.97 5.15 -2.99
C GLU A 32 -6.33 4.97 -1.61
N GLU A 33 -7.03 5.31 -0.53
CA GLU A 33 -6.56 5.14 0.85
C GLU A 33 -6.21 3.68 1.15
N TYR A 34 -7.07 2.74 0.73
CA TYR A 34 -6.78 1.31 0.82
C TYR A 34 -5.53 0.92 0.03
N LEU A 35 -5.38 1.41 -1.19
CA LEU A 35 -4.23 1.10 -2.03
C LEU A 35 -2.94 1.70 -1.46
N GLU A 36 -3.00 2.87 -0.84
CA GLU A 36 -1.86 3.47 -0.14
C GLU A 36 -1.46 2.67 1.10
N ALA A 37 -2.42 2.20 1.89
CA ALA A 37 -2.16 1.32 3.03
C ALA A 37 -1.51 0.00 2.57
N LEU A 38 -1.99 -0.56 1.47
CA LEU A 38 -1.44 -1.74 0.82
C LEU A 38 0.01 -1.52 0.34
N ASP A 39 0.27 -0.44 -0.41
CA ASP A 39 1.59 -0.07 -0.90
C ASP A 39 2.57 0.17 0.26
N ARG A 40 2.09 0.78 1.35
CA ARG A 40 2.87 1.02 2.57
C ARG A 40 3.28 -0.28 3.25
N LEU A 41 2.34 -1.21 3.41
CA LEU A 41 2.60 -2.52 4.00
C LEU A 41 3.59 -3.32 3.15
N GLU A 42 3.40 -3.36 1.82
CA GLU A 42 4.34 -3.99 0.88
C GLU A 42 5.76 -3.43 1.03
N SER A 43 5.92 -2.10 0.97
CA SER A 43 7.23 -1.45 1.04
C SER A 43 7.98 -1.84 2.30
N LEU A 44 7.28 -1.93 3.44
CA LEU A 44 7.85 -2.34 4.71
C LEU A 44 8.28 -3.81 4.72
N VAL A 45 7.46 -4.71 4.19
CA VAL A 45 7.77 -6.14 4.15
C VAL A 45 8.93 -6.42 3.20
N VAL A 46 8.93 -5.83 2.01
CA VAL A 46 10.04 -5.90 1.06
C VAL A 46 11.34 -5.39 1.70
N SER A 47 11.27 -4.24 2.38
CA SER A 47 12.43 -3.71 3.11
C SER A 47 12.96 -4.69 4.17
N ARG A 48 12.08 -5.37 4.91
CA ARG A 48 12.47 -6.37 5.93
C ARG A 48 13.18 -7.56 5.29
N ILE A 49 12.68 -8.06 4.16
CA ILE A 49 13.28 -9.18 3.42
C ILE A 49 14.72 -8.82 3.00
N PHE A 50 14.94 -7.62 2.46
CA PHE A 50 16.29 -7.17 2.09
C PHE A 50 17.22 -7.01 3.29
N GLU A 51 16.71 -6.56 4.43
CA GLU A 51 17.50 -6.47 5.67
C GLU A 51 17.89 -7.83 6.23
N LEU A 52 16.97 -8.80 6.22
CA LEU A 52 17.25 -10.17 6.61
C LEU A 52 18.34 -10.78 5.71
N ALA A 53 18.23 -10.60 4.40
CA ALA A 53 19.24 -11.03 3.44
C ALA A 53 20.61 -10.39 3.74
N ARG A 54 20.63 -9.09 4.01
CA ARG A 54 21.87 -8.36 4.34
C ARG A 54 22.46 -8.77 5.68
N GLN A 55 21.65 -9.15 6.67
CA GLN A 55 22.14 -9.64 7.96
C GLN A 55 22.93 -10.94 7.82
N GLY A 56 22.49 -11.83 6.93
CA GLY A 56 23.15 -13.12 6.66
C GLY A 56 24.36 -13.05 5.71
N GLN A 57 24.63 -11.90 5.08
CA GLN A 57 25.65 -11.77 4.05
C GLN A 57 27.07 -11.74 4.64
N ALA A 58 27.98 -12.55 4.07
CA ALA A 58 29.41 -12.50 4.36
C ALA A 58 30.01 -11.12 4.05
N GLY A 59 30.98 -10.67 4.85
CA GLY A 59 31.57 -9.33 4.73
C GLY A 59 30.80 -8.21 5.47
N THR A 60 29.65 -8.52 6.08
CA THR A 60 28.93 -7.58 6.94
C THR A 60 29.65 -7.44 8.29
N GLY A 61 30.28 -6.30 8.57
CA GLY A 61 30.96 -6.06 9.84
C GLY A 61 30.02 -6.07 11.06
N TYR A 62 30.57 -6.34 12.25
CA TYR A 62 29.78 -6.45 13.50
C TYR A 62 28.91 -5.22 13.79
N LYS A 63 29.46 -4.00 13.62
CA LYS A 63 28.71 -2.75 13.81
C LYS A 63 27.51 -2.66 12.86
N LEU A 64 27.70 -3.01 11.59
CA LEU A 64 26.62 -3.00 10.60
C LEU A 64 25.54 -4.02 10.94
N ARG A 65 25.91 -5.24 11.38
CA ARG A 65 24.93 -6.23 11.87
C ARG A 65 24.07 -5.67 13.03
N GLN A 66 24.69 -4.99 14.00
CA GLN A 66 23.97 -4.36 15.10
C GLN A 66 22.96 -3.30 14.62
N HIS A 67 23.31 -2.50 13.62
CA HIS A 67 22.38 -1.54 13.01
C HIS A 67 21.23 -2.24 12.27
N ILE A 68 21.52 -3.30 11.52
CA ILE A 68 20.49 -4.09 10.82
C ILE A 68 19.53 -4.71 11.83
N SER A 69 20.01 -5.31 12.91
CA SER A 69 19.15 -5.91 13.93
C SER A 69 18.24 -4.88 14.61
N LYS A 70 18.74 -3.66 14.87
CA LYS A 70 17.90 -2.55 15.36
C LYS A 70 16.84 -2.15 14.34
N ALA A 71 17.22 -2.00 13.07
CA ALA A 71 16.31 -1.66 11.98
C ALA A 71 15.22 -2.72 11.81
N LEU A 72 15.56 -4.01 11.91
CA LEU A 72 14.61 -5.11 11.87
C LEU A 72 13.56 -5.01 12.99
N THR A 73 13.98 -4.72 14.24
CA THR A 73 13.04 -4.53 15.36
C THR A 73 12.10 -3.35 15.13
N THR A 74 12.62 -2.20 14.70
CA THR A 74 11.78 -1.02 14.39
C THR A 74 10.80 -1.32 13.26
N ARG A 75 11.24 -2.05 12.24
CA ARG A 75 10.39 -2.39 11.10
C ARG A 75 9.36 -3.45 11.40
N GLN A 76 9.66 -4.38 12.31
CA GLN A 76 8.67 -5.29 12.86
C GLN A 76 7.48 -4.52 13.44
N GLN A 77 7.73 -3.46 14.19
CA GLN A 77 6.67 -2.62 14.76
C GLN A 77 5.92 -1.83 13.67
N ALA A 78 6.64 -1.27 12.71
CA ALA A 78 6.04 -0.54 11.59
C ALA A 78 5.14 -1.44 10.72
N ILE A 79 5.54 -2.70 10.46
CA ILE A 79 4.73 -3.67 9.71
C ILE A 79 3.45 -3.99 10.47
N LYS A 80 3.51 -4.20 11.79
CA LYS A 80 2.30 -4.45 12.60
C LYS A 80 1.30 -3.30 12.50
N ALA A 81 1.75 -2.06 12.68
CA ALA A 81 0.88 -0.89 12.58
C ALA A 81 0.31 -0.69 11.16
N ALA A 82 1.14 -0.91 10.12
CA ALA A 82 0.67 -0.82 8.74
C ALA A 82 -0.33 -1.92 8.39
N LEU A 83 -0.15 -3.13 8.94
CA LEU A 83 -1.06 -4.24 8.78
C LEU A 83 -2.41 -3.98 9.46
N GLU A 84 -2.40 -3.46 10.69
CA GLU A 84 -3.62 -3.07 11.40
C GLU A 84 -4.42 -2.07 10.56
N HIS A 85 -3.77 -1.00 10.09
CA HIS A 85 -4.42 0.01 9.24
C HIS A 85 -4.95 -0.58 7.92
N TYR A 86 -4.19 -1.46 7.26
CA TYR A 86 -4.65 -2.17 6.07
C TYR A 86 -5.88 -3.02 6.35
N ASN A 87 -5.86 -3.82 7.43
CA ASN A 87 -6.94 -4.72 7.78
C ASN A 87 -8.22 -3.96 8.16
N ASP A 88 -8.08 -2.82 8.86
CA ASP A 88 -9.19 -1.93 9.19
C ASP A 88 -9.87 -1.45 7.90
N LEU A 89 -9.12 -0.85 6.98
CA LEU A 89 -9.65 -0.40 5.69
C LEU A 89 -10.22 -1.56 4.87
N ALA A 90 -9.54 -2.71 4.81
CA ALA A 90 -9.99 -3.90 4.08
C ALA A 90 -11.37 -4.39 4.56
N SER A 91 -11.64 -4.24 5.85
CA SER A 91 -12.90 -4.66 6.48
C SER A 91 -14.10 -3.79 6.09
N GLU A 92 -13.86 -2.54 5.72
CA GLU A 92 -14.89 -1.55 5.36
C GLU A 92 -15.47 -1.76 3.95
N PHE A 93 -14.74 -2.44 3.06
CA PHE A 93 -15.19 -2.70 1.69
C PHE A 93 -16.32 -3.72 1.61
N LYS A 94 -17.12 -3.62 0.55
CA LYS A 94 -18.20 -4.55 0.19
C LYS A 94 -18.00 -5.01 -1.26
N PRO A 95 -17.62 -6.29 -1.51
CA PRO A 95 -17.32 -7.33 -0.53
C PRO A 95 -16.05 -7.02 0.27
N THR A 96 -15.96 -7.59 1.47
CA THR A 96 -14.79 -7.48 2.35
C THR A 96 -13.53 -7.93 1.62
N ARG A 97 -12.46 -7.14 1.70
CA ARG A 97 -11.17 -7.50 1.10
C ARG A 97 -10.42 -8.50 1.98
N PRO A 98 -9.47 -9.26 1.42
CA PRO A 98 -8.64 -10.17 2.22
C PRO A 98 -7.91 -9.42 3.32
N THR A 99 -7.91 -9.98 4.53
CA THR A 99 -7.09 -9.52 5.66
C THR A 99 -5.97 -10.53 5.91
N PHE A 100 -4.90 -10.10 6.58
CA PHE A 100 -3.74 -10.95 6.86
C PHE A 100 -3.43 -10.98 8.35
N ASP A 101 -2.89 -12.12 8.80
CA ASP A 101 -2.44 -12.27 10.18
C ASP A 101 -1.01 -11.75 10.36
N ALA A 102 -0.76 -11.10 11.50
CA ALA A 102 0.54 -10.52 11.78
C ALA A 102 1.64 -11.57 11.90
N GLN A 103 1.35 -12.79 12.36
CA GLN A 103 2.35 -13.84 12.47
C GLN A 103 2.73 -14.36 11.07
N GLU A 104 1.73 -14.58 10.21
CA GLU A 104 1.92 -15.03 8.82
C GLU A 104 2.82 -14.07 8.02
N ILE A 105 2.58 -12.76 8.11
CA ILE A 105 3.42 -11.74 7.44
C ILE A 105 4.88 -11.77 7.96
N MET A 106 5.07 -12.10 9.23
CA MET A 106 6.40 -12.08 9.85
C MET A 106 7.20 -13.35 9.57
N GLU A 107 6.50 -14.45 9.33
CA GLU A 107 7.06 -15.72 8.90
C GLU A 107 7.46 -15.70 7.41
N CYS A 108 6.92 -14.78 6.62
CA CYS A 108 7.38 -14.54 5.25
C CYS A 108 8.87 -14.16 5.25
N ALA A 109 9.69 -15.09 4.75
CA ALA A 109 11.13 -14.93 4.59
C ALA A 109 11.49 -14.66 3.13
N TYR A 110 10.62 -15.03 2.20
CA TYR A 110 10.81 -14.88 0.77
C TYR A 110 9.71 -14.04 0.11
N MET A 111 10.08 -13.26 -0.90
CA MET A 111 9.17 -12.35 -1.61
C MET A 111 8.02 -13.10 -2.31
N GLY A 112 8.26 -14.33 -2.77
CA GLY A 112 7.26 -15.17 -3.42
C GLY A 112 6.22 -15.80 -2.47
N GLU A 113 6.42 -15.70 -1.16
CA GLU A 113 5.46 -16.17 -0.14
C GLU A 113 4.39 -15.11 0.16
N PHE A 114 4.57 -13.89 -0.33
CA PHE A 114 3.75 -12.75 0.05
C PHE A 114 2.73 -12.40 -1.05
N ASP A 115 1.57 -13.07 -1.02
CA ASP A 115 0.52 -12.95 -2.05
C ASP A 115 -0.08 -11.54 -2.19
N ILE A 116 0.01 -10.72 -1.15
CA ILE A 116 -0.47 -9.33 -1.15
C ILE A 116 0.25 -8.45 -2.19
N LEU A 117 1.50 -8.77 -2.55
CA LEU A 117 2.26 -8.07 -3.61
C LEU A 117 1.62 -8.23 -5.00
N ARG A 118 0.69 -9.18 -5.16
CA ARG A 118 -0.07 -9.35 -6.40
C ARG A 118 -1.20 -8.33 -6.50
N LEU A 119 -1.74 -7.89 -5.37
CA LEU A 119 -2.88 -6.96 -5.27
C LEU A 119 -2.44 -5.50 -5.40
N SER A 120 -1.23 -5.15 -4.95
CA SER A 120 -0.71 -3.77 -4.93
C SER A 120 -0.51 -3.14 -6.30
N ARG A 121 -0.42 -3.95 -7.36
CA ARG A 121 -0.09 -3.46 -8.71
C ARG A 121 -1.17 -2.58 -9.34
N ARG A 122 -2.24 -2.20 -8.63
CA ARG A 122 -3.36 -1.34 -9.10
C ARG A 122 -3.90 -1.75 -10.48
N GLY A 123 -3.79 -3.03 -10.82
CA GLY A 123 -4.08 -3.56 -12.16
C GLY A 123 -3.31 -2.88 -13.30
N ILE A 124 -2.11 -2.32 -13.05
CA ILE A 124 -1.29 -1.58 -14.02
C ILE A 124 -1.03 -2.43 -15.26
N LEU A 125 -0.82 -3.74 -15.09
CA LEU A 125 -0.61 -4.67 -16.20
C LEU A 125 -1.81 -4.79 -17.14
N ASN A 126 -3.02 -4.47 -16.66
CA ASN A 126 -4.26 -4.51 -17.44
C ASN A 126 -4.59 -3.17 -18.11
N LYS A 127 -3.76 -2.13 -17.95
CA LYS A 127 -4.06 -0.80 -18.47
C LYS A 127 -3.85 -0.73 -19.99
N PRO A 128 -4.61 0.11 -20.72
CA PRO A 128 -4.54 0.14 -22.18
C PRO A 128 -3.14 0.41 -22.73
N TRP A 129 -2.34 1.22 -22.02
CA TRP A 129 -0.97 1.60 -22.40
C TRP A 129 0.09 0.52 -22.18
N THR A 130 -0.23 -0.62 -21.55
CA THR A 130 0.71 -1.74 -21.41
C THR A 130 0.64 -2.72 -22.58
N LYS A 131 -0.34 -2.58 -23.47
CA LYS A 131 -0.48 -3.41 -24.67
C LYS A 131 0.55 -2.96 -25.71
N PRO A 132 1.35 -3.87 -26.31
CA PRO A 132 2.25 -3.49 -27.39
C PRO A 132 1.45 -2.92 -28.56
N ALA A 133 1.99 -1.87 -29.19
CA ALA A 133 1.44 -1.40 -30.45
C ALA A 133 1.55 -2.55 -31.46
N VAL A 134 0.40 -3.03 -31.94
CA VAL A 134 0.32 -3.97 -33.06
C VAL A 134 0.82 -3.28 -34.32
#